data_AF-A0A1X9PTV7-F1
#
_entry.id   AF-A0A1X9PTV7-F1
#
_cell.length_a   1.000
_cell.length_b   1.000
_cell.length_c   1.000
_cell.angle_alpha   90.00
_cell.angle_beta   90.00
_cell.angle_gamma   90.00
#
_symmetry.space_group_name_H-M   'P 1'
#
loop_
_entity.id
_entity.type
_entity.pdbx_description
1 polymer ?
#
loop_
_entity_poly.entity_id
_entity_poly.type
_entity_poly.pdbx_seq_one_letter_code
_entity_poly.pdbx_strand_id
1 'polypeptide(L)'
;MKISWNWLNTVIDINDIGPEELSNQLTLVGFEIENIVHDNYFGVNDVVLDIALTSNRSDLLSLLGIAREVSAGQPFNLIDVDTILNQPDSNHSLEFEIKFAQDKDQFYINNQLIRLTSQNLITTCNNIPVELSGIISNSKYNINNKSQSIFIYSTVLNSRYVRSSTRQLGLRTESSIRHERGTNIEQWNRACTKLTHLIKQLVSCNISNHIYFLNEHTNLRSIVLNKKNIYNVLGPIHNKNLLSIQNIEYTLNSLGFKVENNTKSLTITVPSHRFQEFDLFLDLDIIEEIGRLVGFNNFIDDVPLNKKNRKLSQREVFIRNIRASLKQLGLTEVITNSLIKLDNKNPTLQLTNPLNSEVCSLRTSLLTNMLRVCNYNLNKDNHILECFEFGRVFNSKLFKEHDSLAAVIGGNLLKSNWKDSPRQLTWSEAKGIIEICFKRLHPVRNTVIKYHTKEIGCFIQLHPNICKNFGNNLYAFELNIDKIYALRLDANNNPNTFLDYSQYPSVCKDISLIIPFDLSIKLIIQTIKDSNIQFLESVEVFDEYITELTSQGYHSVALRVYYRSMTQTLTSAQVDNLHNEIISMLIHKFSIQLRST
;
A
#
# COMPACT_ATOMS: atom_id res chain seq x y z
N MET A 1 -26.35 21.77 2.04
CA MET A 1 -27.68 21.45 1.50
C MET A 1 -28.64 22.35 2.22
N LYS A 2 -29.39 23.16 1.48
CA LYS A 2 -30.31 24.15 2.04
C LYS A 2 -31.70 23.55 2.22
N ILE A 3 -32.25 23.69 3.42
CA ILE A 3 -33.54 23.10 3.81
C ILE A 3 -34.44 24.16 4.40
N SER A 4 -35.62 24.31 3.79
CA SER A 4 -36.70 25.14 4.28
C SER A 4 -37.28 24.58 5.59
N TRP A 5 -37.38 25.43 6.60
CA TRP A 5 -38.01 25.14 7.88
C TRP A 5 -39.49 24.87 7.71
N ASN A 6 -40.18 25.68 6.92
CA ASN A 6 -41.58 25.49 6.62
C ASN A 6 -41.83 24.12 5.95
N TRP A 7 -41.00 23.71 4.98
CA TRP A 7 -41.11 22.38 4.38
C TRP A 7 -40.77 21.26 5.35
N LEU A 8 -39.74 21.44 6.17
CA LEU A 8 -39.41 20.45 7.20
C LEU A 8 -40.60 20.27 8.16
N ASN A 9 -41.25 21.36 8.56
CA ASN A 9 -42.43 21.35 9.44
C ASN A 9 -43.67 20.70 8.79
N THR A 10 -43.78 20.70 7.45
CA THR A 10 -44.84 19.94 6.77
C THR A 10 -44.64 18.44 6.82
N VAL A 11 -43.39 17.97 6.98
CA VAL A 11 -43.02 16.55 7.00
C VAL A 11 -42.94 16.03 8.44
N ILE A 12 -42.46 16.84 9.37
CA ILE A 12 -42.33 16.52 10.79
C ILE A 12 -42.81 17.69 11.63
N ASP A 13 -43.73 17.44 12.57
CA ASP A 13 -44.23 18.47 13.49
C ASP A 13 -43.11 18.92 14.44
N ILE A 14 -42.55 20.09 14.19
CA ILE A 14 -41.43 20.72 14.93
C ILE A 14 -41.86 22.04 15.58
N ASN A 15 -43.17 22.27 15.77
CA ASN A 15 -43.70 23.51 16.34
C ASN A 15 -43.21 23.80 17.77
N ASP A 16 -42.78 22.76 18.51
CA ASP A 16 -42.29 22.86 19.88
C ASP A 16 -40.76 23.09 19.98
N ILE A 17 -40.03 23.17 18.85
CA ILE A 17 -38.56 23.26 18.83
C ILE A 17 -38.14 24.42 17.92
N GLY A 18 -37.27 25.31 18.43
CA GLY A 18 -36.77 26.45 17.65
C GLY A 18 -35.69 26.08 16.62
N PRO A 19 -35.41 26.93 15.60
CA PRO A 19 -34.39 26.65 14.58
C PRO A 19 -32.99 26.43 15.10
N GLU A 20 -32.56 27.21 16.09
CA GLU A 20 -31.26 27.02 16.73
C GLU A 20 -31.21 25.71 17.54
N GLU A 21 -32.30 25.36 18.22
CA GLU A 21 -32.38 24.15 19.01
C GLU A 21 -32.38 22.89 18.14
N LEU A 22 -33.14 22.90 17.04
CA LEU A 22 -33.11 21.82 16.05
C LEU A 22 -31.75 21.73 15.36
N SER A 23 -31.13 22.87 15.07
CA SER A 23 -29.78 22.91 14.49
C SER A 23 -28.76 22.22 15.40
N ASN A 24 -28.84 22.51 16.70
CA ASN A 24 -28.00 21.86 17.69
C ASN A 24 -28.28 20.35 17.75
N GLN A 25 -29.56 19.92 17.73
CA GLN A 25 -29.91 18.49 17.69
C GLN A 25 -29.38 17.79 16.43
N LEU A 26 -29.49 18.40 15.27
CA LEU A 26 -28.95 17.86 14.01
C LEU A 26 -27.43 17.73 14.08
N THR A 27 -26.75 18.75 14.59
CA THR A 27 -25.29 18.73 14.80
C THR A 27 -24.87 17.61 15.75
N LEU A 28 -25.65 17.36 16.80
CA LEU A 28 -25.44 16.25 17.74
C LEU A 28 -25.59 14.86 17.11
N VAL A 29 -26.42 14.72 16.07
CA VAL A 29 -26.60 13.47 15.29
C VAL A 29 -25.60 13.38 14.11
N GLY A 30 -24.61 14.28 14.09
CA GLY A 30 -23.52 14.30 13.11
C GLY A 30 -23.88 15.01 11.80
N PHE A 31 -24.83 15.94 11.83
CA PHE A 31 -25.15 16.83 10.71
C PHE A 31 -24.62 18.24 10.99
N GLU A 32 -23.44 18.56 10.48
CA GLU A 32 -22.88 19.89 10.64
C GLU A 32 -23.75 20.92 9.91
N ILE A 33 -24.23 21.93 10.64
CA ILE A 33 -24.97 23.05 10.06
C ILE A 33 -23.99 24.20 9.85
N GLU A 34 -23.78 24.54 8.58
CA GLU A 34 -22.87 25.61 8.16
C GLU A 34 -23.49 26.98 8.44
N ASN A 35 -24.81 27.12 8.27
CA ASN A 35 -25.52 28.38 8.51
C ASN A 35 -27.01 28.17 8.74
N ILE A 36 -27.61 29.11 9.47
CA ILE A 36 -29.06 29.30 9.56
C ILE A 36 -29.38 30.65 8.92
N VAL A 37 -30.13 30.64 7.82
CA VAL A 37 -30.46 31.84 7.07
C VAL A 37 -31.93 32.16 7.29
N HIS A 38 -32.21 33.31 7.90
CA HIS A 38 -33.57 33.87 7.97
C HIS A 38 -33.77 34.76 6.76
N ASP A 39 -34.72 34.41 5.89
CA ASP A 39 -34.92 35.15 4.65
C ASP A 39 -36.40 35.21 4.27
N ASN A 40 -36.75 36.20 3.45
CA ASN A 40 -38.10 36.37 2.92
C ASN A 40 -38.09 36.06 1.43
N TYR A 41 -38.34 34.79 1.09
CA TYR A 41 -38.43 34.34 -0.29
C TYR A 41 -39.86 34.52 -0.79
N PHE A 42 -40.06 35.40 -1.78
CA PHE A 42 -41.34 35.61 -2.45
C PHE A 42 -42.52 35.97 -1.52
N GLY A 43 -42.25 36.70 -0.43
CA GLY A 43 -43.27 37.12 0.53
C GLY A 43 -43.58 36.08 1.62
N VAL A 44 -42.85 34.96 1.66
CA VAL A 44 -42.92 33.95 2.72
C VAL A 44 -41.70 34.08 3.62
N ASN A 45 -41.93 34.39 4.90
CA ASN A 45 -40.87 34.32 5.91
C ASN A 45 -40.53 32.84 6.15
N ASP A 46 -39.28 32.47 5.93
CA ASP A 46 -38.80 31.11 6.16
C ASP A 46 -37.42 31.13 6.80
N VAL A 47 -37.08 30.00 7.44
CA VAL A 47 -35.74 29.76 7.98
C VAL A 47 -35.11 28.65 7.16
N VAL A 48 -33.89 28.86 6.68
CA VAL A 48 -33.19 27.89 5.84
C VAL A 48 -31.98 27.37 6.60
N LEU A 49 -31.97 26.06 6.88
CA LEU A 49 -30.83 25.36 7.45
C LEU A 49 -29.89 24.93 6.32
N ASP A 50 -28.63 25.38 6.34
CA ASP A 50 -27.60 24.92 5.41
C ASP A 50 -26.73 23.85 6.06
N ILE A 51 -26.86 22.62 5.59
CA ILE A 51 -26.23 21.43 6.18
C ILE A 51 -25.03 20.98 5.34
N ALA A 52 -23.85 20.84 5.94
CA ALA A 52 -22.65 20.36 5.27
C ALA A 52 -22.86 18.94 4.75
N LEU A 53 -22.62 18.73 3.45
CA LEU A 53 -22.75 17.43 2.81
C LEU A 53 -21.45 16.63 2.97
N THR A 54 -21.48 15.54 3.73
CA THR A 54 -20.36 14.59 3.78
C THR A 54 -20.63 13.40 2.85
N SER A 55 -19.61 12.97 2.08
CA SER A 55 -19.73 11.96 1.02
C SER A 55 -20.16 10.56 1.50
N ASN A 56 -20.21 10.33 2.82
CA ASN A 56 -20.56 9.05 3.45
C ASN A 56 -21.96 9.06 4.11
N ARG A 57 -22.79 10.08 3.84
CA ARG A 57 -24.13 10.28 4.42
C ARG A 57 -25.17 10.47 3.33
N SER A 58 -25.60 9.39 2.67
CA SER A 58 -26.62 9.43 1.60
C SER A 58 -28.00 9.89 2.09
N ASP A 59 -28.25 9.78 3.40
CA ASP A 59 -29.40 10.33 4.12
C ASP A 59 -29.50 11.87 3.99
N LEU A 60 -28.37 12.57 3.78
CA LEU A 60 -28.32 14.02 3.55
C LEU A 60 -28.70 14.45 2.12
N LEU A 61 -29.01 13.51 1.22
CA LEU A 61 -29.34 13.84 -0.17
C LEU A 61 -30.85 14.12 -0.37
N SER A 62 -31.67 14.06 0.69
CA SER A 62 -33.10 14.33 0.60
C SER A 62 -33.68 14.92 1.88
N LEU A 63 -34.69 15.78 1.72
CA LEU A 63 -35.48 16.32 2.83
C LEU A 63 -36.10 15.21 3.70
N LEU A 64 -36.52 14.12 3.07
CA LEU A 64 -37.11 12.96 3.74
C LEU A 64 -36.08 12.24 4.64
N GLY A 65 -34.84 12.11 4.18
CA GLY A 65 -33.76 11.51 4.97
C GLY A 65 -33.47 12.33 6.23
N ILE A 66 -33.48 13.65 6.13
CA ILE A 66 -33.24 14.55 7.26
C ILE A 66 -34.43 14.56 8.22
N ALA A 67 -35.66 14.61 7.71
CA ALA A 67 -36.87 14.47 8.51
C ALA A 67 -36.93 13.12 9.25
N ARG A 68 -36.52 12.03 8.60
CA ARG A 68 -36.42 10.68 9.20
C ARG A 68 -35.43 10.66 10.37
N GLU A 69 -34.24 11.21 10.18
CA GLU A 69 -33.19 11.21 11.20
C GLU A 69 -33.54 12.13 12.39
N VAL A 70 -34.24 13.25 12.14
CA VAL A 70 -34.82 14.10 13.20
C VAL A 70 -35.94 13.38 13.98
N SER A 71 -36.74 12.54 13.30
CA SER A 71 -37.95 11.96 13.90
C SER A 71 -37.74 10.69 14.72
N ALA A 72 -36.77 9.83 14.38
CA ALA A 72 -36.75 8.46 14.92
C ALA A 72 -35.39 7.96 15.43
N GLY A 73 -34.27 8.21 14.74
CA GLY A 73 -32.91 7.80 15.15
C GLY A 73 -32.66 6.28 15.39
N GLN A 74 -33.71 5.45 15.44
CA GLN A 74 -33.67 4.04 15.82
C GLN A 74 -34.14 3.15 14.67
N PRO A 75 -33.46 2.02 14.41
CA PRO A 75 -33.96 0.99 13.52
C PRO A 75 -35.09 0.21 14.20
N PHE A 76 -36.30 0.30 13.62
CA PHE A 76 -37.47 -0.49 14.02
C PHE A 76 -37.73 -1.62 13.04
N ASN A 77 -38.17 -2.75 13.58
CA ASN A 77 -38.58 -3.92 12.84
C ASN A 77 -40.05 -4.24 13.10
N LEU A 78 -40.68 -4.84 12.10
CA LEU A 78 -42.11 -5.15 12.06
C LEU A 78 -42.27 -6.64 11.76
N ILE A 79 -43.00 -7.33 12.62
CA ILE A 79 -43.31 -8.75 12.47
C ILE A 79 -44.83 -8.94 12.42
N ASP A 80 -45.28 -9.83 11.55
CA ASP A 80 -46.66 -10.32 11.53
C ASP A 80 -46.85 -11.38 12.62
N VAL A 81 -47.58 -11.03 13.68
CA VAL A 81 -47.81 -11.90 14.84
C VAL A 81 -48.61 -13.14 14.44
N ASP A 82 -49.57 -12.98 13.54
CA ASP A 82 -50.47 -14.06 13.14
C ASP A 82 -49.67 -15.16 12.41
N THR A 83 -48.60 -14.81 11.69
CA THR A 83 -47.72 -15.80 11.02
C THR A 83 -46.92 -16.66 11.99
N ILE A 84 -46.61 -16.15 13.19
CA ILE A 84 -45.86 -16.86 14.21
C ILE A 84 -46.80 -17.73 15.06
N LEU A 85 -47.93 -17.17 15.49
CA LEU A 85 -48.92 -17.87 16.33
C LEU A 85 -49.66 -19.00 15.62
N ASN A 86 -49.72 -18.98 14.27
CA ASN A 86 -50.32 -20.05 13.48
C ASN A 86 -49.37 -21.23 13.23
N GLN A 87 -48.18 -21.26 13.85
CA GLN A 87 -47.28 -22.41 13.75
C GLN A 87 -47.69 -23.55 14.70
N PRO A 88 -47.54 -24.82 14.29
CA PRO A 88 -48.05 -25.97 15.03
C PRO A 88 -47.44 -26.16 16.43
N ASP A 89 -46.29 -25.54 16.71
CA ASP A 89 -45.54 -25.69 17.98
C ASP A 89 -45.43 -24.36 18.77
N SER A 90 -46.16 -23.31 18.42
CA SER A 90 -46.05 -22.02 19.11
C SER A 90 -46.93 -21.96 20.36
N ASN A 91 -46.32 -21.69 21.52
CA ASN A 91 -47.07 -21.19 22.68
C ASN A 91 -47.83 -19.92 22.30
N HIS A 92 -49.02 -19.71 22.88
CA HIS A 92 -49.80 -18.47 22.69
C HIS A 92 -49.15 -17.22 23.32
N SER A 93 -48.00 -17.37 23.98
CA SER A 93 -47.13 -16.27 24.42
C SER A 93 -46.03 -16.00 23.39
N LEU A 94 -45.66 -14.73 23.22
CA LEU A 94 -44.52 -14.32 22.39
C LEU A 94 -43.29 -14.13 23.28
N GLU A 95 -42.32 -15.02 23.17
CA GLU A 95 -41.04 -14.94 23.89
C GLU A 95 -39.92 -14.55 22.93
N PHE A 96 -39.31 -13.38 23.15
CA PHE A 96 -38.20 -12.89 22.34
C PHE A 96 -36.86 -13.13 23.04
N GLU A 97 -35.90 -13.67 22.30
CA GLU A 97 -34.54 -13.91 22.77
C GLU A 97 -33.53 -13.52 21.70
N ILE A 98 -32.45 -12.83 22.08
CA ILE A 98 -31.30 -12.54 21.23
C ILE A 98 -30.20 -13.53 21.56
N LYS A 99 -29.77 -14.33 20.57
CA LYS A 99 -28.72 -15.33 20.74
C LYS A 99 -27.91 -15.52 19.45
N PHE A 100 -26.81 -16.24 19.56
CA PHE A 100 -26.10 -16.71 18.37
C PHE A 100 -26.84 -17.87 17.74
N ALA A 101 -26.86 -17.91 16.41
CA ALA A 101 -27.46 -19.00 15.65
C ALA A 101 -26.71 -20.32 15.89
N GLN A 102 -27.39 -21.45 15.65
CA GLN A 102 -26.72 -22.75 15.55
C GLN A 102 -26.23 -22.98 14.13
N ASP A 103 -25.21 -23.83 13.98
CA ASP A 103 -24.68 -24.14 12.65
C ASP A 103 -25.75 -24.81 11.78
N LYS A 104 -26.01 -24.21 10.61
CA LYS A 104 -27.03 -24.59 9.62
C LYS A 104 -28.47 -24.21 9.97
N ASP A 105 -28.68 -23.29 10.90
CA ASP A 105 -30.00 -22.66 11.08
C ASP A 105 -30.51 -22.06 9.76
N GLN A 106 -31.81 -22.23 9.51
CA GLN A 106 -32.45 -21.80 8.27
C GLN A 106 -33.01 -20.39 8.40
N PHE A 107 -32.64 -19.50 7.48
CA PHE A 107 -33.09 -18.11 7.46
C PHE A 107 -33.46 -17.69 6.03
N TYR A 108 -34.53 -16.89 5.85
CA TYR A 108 -34.98 -16.47 4.52
C TYR A 108 -34.77 -14.97 4.30
N ILE A 109 -33.97 -14.62 3.28
CA ILE A 109 -33.77 -13.25 2.81
C ILE A 109 -34.36 -13.15 1.41
N ASN A 110 -35.31 -12.24 1.19
CA ASN A 110 -36.01 -12.08 -0.10
C ASN A 110 -36.51 -13.43 -0.68
N ASN A 111 -37.10 -14.27 0.17
CA ASN A 111 -37.55 -15.63 -0.14
C ASN A 111 -36.45 -16.63 -0.56
N GLN A 112 -35.17 -16.29 -0.40
CA GLN A 112 -34.04 -17.21 -0.59
C GLN A 112 -33.57 -17.77 0.76
N LEU A 113 -33.43 -19.10 0.82
CA LEU A 113 -32.92 -19.79 2.00
C LEU A 113 -31.40 -19.62 2.12
N ILE A 114 -30.97 -19.12 3.27
CA ILE A 114 -29.57 -18.97 3.67
C ILE A 114 -29.36 -19.81 4.93
N ARG A 115 -28.18 -20.42 5.03
CA ARG A 115 -27.74 -21.17 6.21
C ARG A 115 -26.90 -20.27 7.10
N LEU A 116 -27.29 -20.15 8.36
CA LEU A 116 -26.56 -19.39 9.35
C LEU A 116 -25.47 -20.24 10.00
N THR A 117 -24.58 -19.57 10.72
CA THR A 117 -23.48 -20.13 11.48
C THR A 117 -23.48 -19.58 12.90
N SER A 118 -22.74 -20.22 13.79
CA SER A 118 -22.51 -19.77 15.17
C SER A 118 -21.94 -18.35 15.36
N GLN A 119 -21.51 -17.67 14.30
CA GLN A 119 -21.08 -16.27 14.35
C GLN A 119 -22.21 -15.27 14.10
N ASN A 120 -23.38 -15.72 13.62
CA ASN A 120 -24.50 -14.86 13.27
C ASN A 120 -25.36 -14.58 14.52
N LEU A 121 -25.54 -13.31 14.84
CA LEU A 121 -26.46 -12.87 15.89
C LEU A 121 -27.88 -12.85 15.33
N ILE A 122 -28.81 -13.54 16.01
CA ILE A 122 -30.21 -13.67 15.62
C ILE A 122 -31.16 -13.26 16.74
N THR A 123 -32.28 -12.67 16.33
CA THR A 123 -33.43 -12.43 17.20
C THR A 123 -34.42 -13.55 16.92
N THR A 124 -34.80 -14.26 17.98
CA THR A 124 -35.76 -15.36 17.91
C THR A 124 -37.04 -15.00 18.62
N CYS A 125 -38.18 -15.45 18.09
CA CYS A 125 -39.48 -15.42 18.74
C CYS A 125 -39.97 -16.87 18.90
N ASN A 126 -40.22 -17.34 20.11
CA ASN A 126 -40.57 -18.74 20.40
C ASN A 126 -39.58 -19.74 19.75
N ASN A 127 -38.27 -19.48 19.88
CA ASN A 127 -37.18 -20.21 19.23
C ASN A 127 -37.12 -20.16 17.68
N ILE A 128 -38.00 -19.41 17.02
CA ILE A 128 -37.98 -19.23 15.56
C ILE A 128 -37.14 -17.99 15.21
N PRO A 129 -36.15 -18.08 14.30
CA PRO A 129 -35.34 -16.93 13.90
C PRO A 129 -36.15 -15.95 13.05
N VAL A 130 -36.54 -14.83 13.65
CA VAL A 130 -37.34 -13.78 13.01
C VAL A 130 -36.48 -12.68 12.40
N GLU A 131 -35.24 -12.52 12.84
CA GLU A 131 -34.33 -11.49 12.34
C GLU A 131 -32.87 -11.93 12.49
N LEU A 132 -32.03 -11.52 11.53
CA LEU A 132 -30.60 -11.36 11.77
C LEU A 132 -30.41 -10.04 12.52
N SER A 133 -30.16 -10.12 13.83
CA SER A 133 -30.30 -8.99 14.75
C SER A 133 -29.58 -7.74 14.26
N GLY A 134 -30.35 -6.69 14.01
CA GLY A 134 -29.85 -5.40 13.57
C GLY A 134 -29.40 -5.35 12.12
N ILE A 135 -29.62 -6.41 11.33
CA ILE A 135 -29.26 -6.49 9.92
C ILE A 135 -30.53 -6.53 9.05
N ILE A 136 -31.31 -7.60 9.14
CA ILE A 136 -32.47 -7.79 8.25
C ILE A 136 -33.47 -8.78 8.86
N SER A 137 -34.75 -8.51 8.65
CA SER A 137 -35.83 -9.39 9.06
C SER A 137 -35.98 -10.61 8.15
N ASN A 138 -36.50 -11.68 8.71
CA ASN A 138 -36.79 -12.90 7.98
C ASN A 138 -38.03 -12.70 7.11
N SER A 139 -37.86 -12.79 5.80
CA SER A 139 -38.94 -12.56 4.82
C SER A 139 -40.20 -13.42 5.04
N LYS A 140 -40.08 -14.57 5.70
CA LYS A 140 -41.21 -15.45 6.02
C LYS A 140 -42.19 -14.85 7.04
N TYR A 141 -41.72 -13.95 7.91
CA TYR A 141 -42.48 -13.40 9.05
C TYR A 141 -42.71 -11.88 8.91
N ASN A 142 -42.40 -11.32 7.73
CA ASN A 142 -42.65 -9.92 7.43
C ASN A 142 -44.15 -9.65 7.26
N ILE A 143 -44.54 -8.41 7.56
CA ILE A 143 -45.88 -7.89 7.31
C ILE A 143 -46.26 -8.02 5.82
N ASN A 144 -47.52 -8.30 5.57
CA ASN A 144 -48.12 -8.40 4.24
C ASN A 144 -49.51 -7.74 4.23
N ASN A 145 -50.15 -7.69 3.06
CA ASN A 145 -51.45 -7.01 2.90
C ASN A 145 -52.60 -7.63 3.71
N LYS A 146 -52.41 -8.82 4.30
CA LYS A 146 -53.40 -9.53 5.12
C LYS A 146 -53.10 -9.44 6.62
N SER A 147 -51.97 -8.86 7.03
CA SER A 147 -51.58 -8.78 8.44
C SER A 147 -52.58 -7.94 9.23
N GLN A 148 -53.12 -8.51 10.31
CA GLN A 148 -54.06 -7.81 11.22
C GLN A 148 -53.39 -7.44 12.54
N SER A 149 -52.43 -8.26 12.97
CA SER A 149 -51.69 -8.07 14.22
C SER A 149 -50.20 -7.84 13.92
N ILE A 150 -49.68 -6.65 14.27
CA ILE A 150 -48.28 -6.27 14.04
C ILE A 150 -47.54 -6.13 15.37
N PHE A 151 -46.37 -6.76 15.47
CA PHE A 151 -45.44 -6.52 16.57
C PHE A 151 -44.29 -5.62 16.10
N ILE A 152 -44.09 -4.54 16.83
CA ILE A 152 -43.03 -3.57 16.57
C ILE A 152 -41.98 -3.72 17.65
N TYR A 153 -40.73 -3.90 17.24
CA TYR A 153 -39.62 -3.97 18.17
C TYR A 153 -38.39 -3.29 17.61
N SER A 154 -37.50 -2.90 18.51
CA SER A 154 -36.20 -2.33 18.18
C SER A 154 -35.21 -2.84 19.22
N THR A 155 -34.00 -3.13 18.77
CA THR A 155 -32.94 -3.68 19.60
C THR A 155 -31.75 -2.74 19.58
N VAL A 156 -31.05 -2.60 20.70
CA VAL A 156 -29.72 -1.98 20.73
C VAL A 156 -28.70 -3.09 20.94
N LEU A 157 -27.78 -3.22 19.99
CA LEU A 157 -26.87 -4.37 19.89
C LEU A 157 -25.42 -3.90 19.94
N ASN A 158 -24.53 -4.80 20.37
CA ASN A 158 -23.10 -4.53 20.30
C ASN A 158 -22.63 -4.50 18.84
N SER A 159 -22.07 -3.36 18.42
CA SER A 159 -21.62 -3.11 17.05
C SER A 159 -20.61 -4.15 16.54
N ARG A 160 -19.79 -4.74 17.42
CA ARG A 160 -18.82 -5.79 17.05
C ARG A 160 -19.50 -7.03 16.51
N TYR A 161 -20.58 -7.50 17.17
CA TYR A 161 -21.29 -8.71 16.75
C TYR A 161 -22.07 -8.49 15.46
N VAL A 162 -22.66 -7.30 15.30
CA VAL A 162 -23.32 -6.92 14.05
C VAL A 162 -22.30 -6.84 12.90
N ARG A 163 -21.16 -6.14 13.07
CA ARG A 163 -20.07 -6.06 12.07
C ARG A 163 -19.54 -7.44 11.66
N SER A 164 -19.42 -8.36 12.61
CA SER A 164 -18.97 -9.74 12.31
C SER A 164 -19.99 -10.46 11.43
N SER A 165 -21.27 -10.38 11.80
CA SER A 165 -22.37 -11.00 11.07
C SER A 165 -22.54 -10.42 9.67
N THR A 166 -22.44 -9.10 9.50
CA THR A 166 -22.58 -8.41 8.19
C THR A 166 -21.44 -8.77 7.23
N ARG A 167 -20.19 -8.74 7.71
CA ARG A 167 -19.01 -9.08 6.89
C ARG A 167 -19.03 -10.53 6.41
N GLN A 168 -19.48 -11.44 7.27
CA GLN A 168 -19.57 -12.85 6.91
C GLN A 168 -20.62 -13.10 5.83
N LEU A 169 -21.79 -12.47 5.97
CA LEU A 169 -22.90 -12.63 5.03
C LEU A 169 -22.75 -11.76 3.77
N GLY A 170 -21.85 -10.78 3.77
CA GLY A 170 -21.72 -9.80 2.68
C GLY A 170 -22.94 -8.88 2.55
N LEU A 171 -23.72 -8.72 3.62
CA LEU A 171 -24.96 -7.95 3.62
C LEU A 171 -24.79 -6.65 4.39
N ARG A 172 -25.09 -5.52 3.73
CA ARG A 172 -25.03 -4.20 4.34
C ARG A 172 -26.36 -3.48 4.12
N THR A 173 -27.14 -3.34 5.18
CA THR A 173 -28.48 -2.72 5.18
C THR A 173 -28.44 -1.39 5.95
N GLU A 174 -29.49 -0.58 5.84
CA GLU A 174 -29.59 0.65 6.66
C GLU A 174 -29.54 0.33 8.16
N SER A 175 -30.25 -0.72 8.59
CA SER A 175 -30.21 -1.17 9.99
C SER A 175 -28.80 -1.59 10.40
N SER A 176 -28.10 -2.33 9.53
CA SER A 176 -26.77 -2.82 9.86
C SER A 176 -25.78 -1.66 10.00
N ILE A 177 -25.82 -0.69 9.09
CA ILE A 177 -24.97 0.51 9.16
C ILE A 177 -25.17 1.27 10.47
N ARG A 178 -26.41 1.42 10.95
CA ARG A 178 -26.72 2.08 12.21
C ARG A 178 -26.15 1.31 13.40
N HIS A 179 -26.47 0.03 13.53
CA HIS A 179 -25.96 -0.78 14.65
C HIS A 179 -24.44 -0.98 14.60
N GLU A 180 -23.83 -1.03 13.42
CA GLU A 180 -22.38 -1.06 13.25
C GLU A 180 -21.72 0.21 13.77
N ARG A 181 -22.39 1.38 13.74
CA ARG A 181 -21.89 2.64 14.31
C ARG A 181 -22.25 2.79 15.79
N GLY A 182 -23.37 2.22 16.19
CA GLY A 182 -23.96 2.35 17.52
C GLY A 182 -25.32 3.05 17.42
N THR A 183 -26.21 2.73 18.34
CA THR A 183 -27.58 3.29 18.40
C THR A 183 -27.82 3.84 19.79
N ASN A 184 -28.38 5.05 19.86
CA ASN A 184 -28.58 5.79 21.11
C ASN A 184 -29.68 5.17 21.99
N ILE A 185 -29.34 4.60 23.15
CA ILE A 185 -30.34 3.99 24.05
C ILE A 185 -31.33 5.02 24.64
N GLU A 186 -30.91 6.27 24.91
CA GLU A 186 -31.77 7.27 25.59
C GLU A 186 -32.95 7.70 24.72
N GLN A 187 -32.74 7.83 23.41
CA GLN A 187 -33.79 8.23 22.48
C GLN A 187 -34.77 7.08 22.16
N TRP A 188 -34.46 5.85 22.57
CA TRP A 188 -35.24 4.68 22.21
C TRP A 188 -36.70 4.79 22.67
N ASN A 189 -36.95 5.20 23.92
CA ASN A 189 -38.32 5.38 24.43
C ASN A 189 -39.10 6.45 23.67
N ARG A 190 -38.44 7.58 23.36
CA ARG A 190 -39.05 8.67 22.59
C ARG A 190 -39.39 8.20 21.17
N ALA A 191 -38.47 7.48 20.53
CA ALA A 191 -38.66 6.93 19.20
C ALA A 191 -39.83 5.93 19.15
N CYS A 192 -39.91 5.02 20.13
CA CYS A 192 -41.03 4.08 20.28
C CYS A 192 -42.36 4.82 20.42
N THR A 193 -42.42 5.81 21.30
CA THR A 193 -43.63 6.60 21.57
C THR A 193 -44.07 7.41 20.34
N LYS A 194 -43.12 8.00 19.61
CA LYS A 194 -43.43 8.75 18.39
C LYS A 194 -43.93 7.82 17.28
N LEU A 195 -43.29 6.66 17.10
CA LEU A 195 -43.70 5.67 16.11
C LEU A 195 -45.12 5.14 16.39
N THR A 196 -45.43 4.79 17.64
CA THR A 196 -46.77 4.31 17.99
C THR A 196 -47.83 5.39 17.82
N HIS A 197 -47.50 6.65 18.12
CA HIS A 197 -48.38 7.78 17.86
C HIS A 197 -48.66 7.98 16.36
N LEU A 198 -47.61 7.93 15.51
CA LEU A 198 -47.74 8.05 14.06
C LEU A 198 -48.59 6.92 13.47
N ILE A 199 -48.37 5.68 13.92
CA ILE A 199 -49.15 4.53 13.44
C ILE A 199 -50.63 4.70 13.82
N LYS A 200 -50.93 5.16 15.03
CA LYS A 200 -52.30 5.42 15.48
C LYS A 200 -52.99 6.55 14.70
N GLN A 201 -52.23 7.54 14.24
CA GLN A 201 -52.75 8.61 13.38
C GLN A 201 -53.04 8.12 11.97
N LEU A 202 -52.19 7.25 11.42
CA LEU A 202 -52.31 6.75 10.04
C LEU A 202 -53.32 5.60 9.91
N VAL A 203 -53.45 4.77 10.95
CA VAL A 203 -54.26 3.56 10.96
C VAL A 203 -55.11 3.53 12.22
N SER A 204 -56.40 3.26 12.07
CA SER A 204 -57.32 3.09 13.20
C SER A 204 -57.05 1.76 13.93
N CYS A 205 -55.97 1.70 14.71
CA CYS A 205 -55.54 0.52 15.45
C CYS A 205 -55.61 0.72 16.97
N ASN A 206 -55.76 -0.39 17.70
CA ASN A 206 -55.65 -0.43 19.16
C ASN A 206 -54.25 -0.91 19.56
N ILE A 207 -53.55 -0.13 20.38
CA ILE A 207 -52.25 -0.52 20.96
C ILE A 207 -52.55 -1.31 22.23
N SER A 208 -52.14 -2.58 22.28
CA SER A 208 -52.43 -3.48 23.39
C SER A 208 -51.47 -3.24 24.58
N ASN A 209 -50.19 -3.54 24.42
CA ASN A 209 -49.18 -3.48 25.48
C ASN A 209 -47.84 -2.94 24.97
N HIS A 210 -47.08 -2.29 25.86
CA HIS A 210 -45.67 -2.01 25.68
C HIS A 210 -44.85 -2.93 26.58
N ILE A 211 -43.89 -3.67 25.99
CA ILE A 211 -42.99 -4.56 26.74
C ILE A 211 -41.59 -3.97 26.64
N TYR A 212 -40.97 -3.72 27.79
CA TYR A 212 -39.65 -3.13 27.91
C TYR A 212 -38.71 -4.14 28.56
N PHE A 213 -37.60 -4.46 27.88
CA PHE A 213 -36.53 -5.28 28.44
C PHE A 213 -35.22 -4.49 28.38
N LEU A 214 -34.69 -4.14 29.55
CA LEU A 214 -33.43 -3.42 29.69
C LEU A 214 -32.48 -4.29 30.53
N ASN A 215 -31.37 -4.72 29.94
CA ASN A 215 -30.26 -5.24 30.74
C ASN A 215 -29.51 -4.02 31.32
N GLU A 216 -29.51 -3.91 32.65
CA GLU A 216 -29.01 -2.75 33.39
C GLU A 216 -27.50 -2.47 33.21
N HIS A 217 -27.17 -1.21 33.53
CA HIS A 217 -25.86 -0.56 33.71
C HIS A 217 -25.30 0.25 32.52
N THR A 218 -25.84 1.45 32.33
CA THR A 218 -25.05 2.57 31.80
C THR A 218 -24.44 3.35 32.97
N ASN A 219 -23.30 2.90 33.49
CA ASN A 219 -22.50 3.78 34.35
C ASN A 219 -21.99 4.92 33.48
N LEU A 220 -22.43 6.16 33.77
CA LEU A 220 -21.91 7.35 33.13
C LEU A 220 -20.40 7.39 33.37
N ARG A 221 -19.63 7.39 32.28
CA ARG A 221 -18.17 7.43 32.34
C ARG A 221 -17.72 8.88 32.48
N SER A 222 -16.82 9.13 33.42
CA SER A 222 -16.10 10.38 33.54
C SER A 222 -14.68 10.23 33.00
N ILE A 223 -14.22 11.23 32.25
CA ILE A 223 -12.87 11.37 31.73
C ILE A 223 -12.23 12.58 32.41
N VAL A 224 -11.02 12.41 32.94
CA VAL A 224 -10.26 13.49 33.56
C VAL A 224 -9.27 14.04 32.55
N LEU A 225 -9.49 15.27 32.10
CA LEU A 225 -8.66 15.96 31.12
C LEU A 225 -7.77 16.99 31.81
N ASN A 226 -6.45 16.89 31.64
CA ASN A 226 -5.54 17.91 32.14
C ASN A 226 -5.55 19.12 31.20
N LYS A 227 -5.77 20.32 31.75
CA LYS A 227 -5.81 21.57 30.98
C LYS A 227 -4.54 21.81 30.18
N LYS A 228 -3.37 21.38 30.69
CA LYS A 228 -2.09 21.50 29.97
C LYS A 228 -2.04 20.61 28.72
N ASN A 229 -2.66 19.43 28.76
CA ASN A 229 -2.64 18.50 27.63
C ASN A 229 -3.35 19.09 26.40
N ILE A 230 -4.42 19.85 26.61
CA ILE A 230 -5.17 20.52 25.53
C ILE A 230 -4.22 21.36 24.67
N TYR A 231 -3.43 22.25 25.30
CA TYR A 231 -2.48 23.11 24.59
C TYR A 231 -1.29 22.35 24.02
N ASN A 232 -0.83 21.28 24.69
CA ASN A 232 0.29 20.48 24.20
C ASN A 232 -0.07 19.68 22.93
N VAL A 233 -1.31 19.22 22.84
CA VAL A 233 -1.79 18.39 21.72
C VAL A 233 -2.26 19.26 20.56
N LEU A 234 -3.12 20.24 20.81
CA LEU A 234 -3.66 21.11 19.75
C LEU A 234 -2.65 22.18 19.28
N GLY A 235 -1.69 22.53 20.13
CA GLY A 235 -0.69 23.52 19.81
C GLY A 235 -1.20 24.97 19.94
N PRO A 236 -0.39 25.94 19.47
CA PRO A 236 -0.73 27.35 19.56
C PRO A 236 -1.82 27.75 18.55
N ILE A 237 -2.65 28.72 18.96
CA ILE A 237 -3.82 29.19 18.20
C ILE A 237 -3.70 30.70 17.91
N HIS A 238 -4.21 31.16 16.77
CA HIS A 238 -4.19 32.58 16.40
C HIS A 238 -4.92 33.47 17.42
N ASN A 239 -6.13 33.04 17.84
CA ASN A 239 -6.91 33.72 18.86
C ASN A 239 -7.01 32.88 20.13
N LYS A 240 -6.23 33.26 21.16
CA LYS A 240 -6.18 32.55 22.45
C LYS A 240 -7.53 32.45 23.16
N ASN A 241 -8.46 33.36 22.89
CA ASN A 241 -9.77 33.35 23.52
C ASN A 241 -10.59 32.11 23.14
N LEU A 242 -10.37 31.54 21.94
CA LEU A 242 -11.08 30.33 21.48
C LEU A 242 -10.78 29.10 22.35
N LEU A 243 -9.57 29.01 22.93
CA LEU A 243 -9.19 27.97 23.90
C LEU A 243 -9.31 28.45 25.35
N SER A 244 -10.13 29.47 25.62
CA SER A 244 -10.43 29.84 27.00
C SER A 244 -11.25 28.75 27.68
N ILE A 245 -11.13 28.61 29.00
CA ILE A 245 -11.86 27.58 29.76
C ILE A 245 -13.38 27.74 29.59
N GLN A 246 -13.87 28.98 29.53
CA GLN A 246 -15.29 29.29 29.30
C GLN A 246 -15.77 28.79 27.93
N ASN A 247 -14.98 29.00 26.88
CA ASN A 247 -15.32 28.52 25.54
C ASN A 247 -15.24 27.00 25.45
N ILE A 248 -14.25 26.37 26.11
CA ILE A 248 -14.15 24.91 26.19
C ILE A 248 -15.36 24.31 26.91
N GLU A 249 -15.76 24.88 28.05
CA GLU A 249 -16.96 24.47 28.79
C GLU A 249 -18.22 24.65 27.94
N TYR A 250 -18.38 25.80 27.27
CA TYR A 250 -19.51 26.07 26.38
C TYR A 250 -19.57 25.05 25.24
N THR A 251 -18.44 24.79 24.59
CA THR A 251 -18.28 23.84 23.49
C THR A 251 -18.69 22.44 23.92
N LEU A 252 -18.13 21.95 25.04
CA LEU A 252 -18.44 20.62 25.55
C LEU A 252 -19.88 20.52 26.09
N ASN A 253 -20.39 21.54 26.77
CA ASN A 253 -21.79 21.54 27.23
C ASN A 253 -22.77 21.54 26.04
N SER A 254 -22.45 22.24 24.94
CA SER A 254 -23.27 22.23 23.71
C SER A 254 -23.34 20.84 23.05
N LEU A 255 -22.28 20.04 23.22
CA LEU A 255 -22.22 18.63 22.80
C LEU A 255 -22.89 17.67 23.80
N GLY A 256 -23.48 18.17 24.88
CA GLY A 256 -24.16 17.37 25.90
C GLY A 256 -23.23 16.75 26.96
N PHE A 257 -21.94 17.10 26.98
CA PHE A 257 -21.06 16.71 28.08
C PHE A 257 -21.39 17.51 29.33
N LYS A 258 -21.17 16.90 30.50
CA LYS A 258 -21.18 17.65 31.77
C LYS A 258 -19.75 17.91 32.20
N VAL A 259 -19.37 19.18 32.27
CA VAL A 259 -18.00 19.59 32.62
C VAL A 259 -17.96 20.12 34.06
N GLU A 260 -17.16 19.47 34.90
CA GLU A 260 -16.81 19.96 36.23
C GLU A 260 -15.37 20.50 36.21
N ASN A 261 -15.23 21.78 36.54
CA ASN A 261 -13.96 22.48 36.43
C ASN A 261 -13.18 22.50 37.74
N ASN A 262 -12.05 21.81 37.75
CA ASN A 262 -11.10 21.81 38.86
C ASN A 262 -9.90 22.72 38.55
N THR A 263 -9.09 23.05 39.57
CA THR A 263 -7.96 23.98 39.42
C THR A 263 -6.99 23.59 38.29
N LYS A 264 -6.67 22.30 38.14
CA LYS A 264 -5.70 21.79 37.13
C LYS A 264 -6.30 20.92 36.03
N SER A 265 -7.54 20.44 36.20
CA SER A 265 -8.17 19.47 35.31
C SER A 265 -9.64 19.80 35.08
N LEU A 266 -10.22 19.22 34.05
CA LEU A 266 -11.65 19.17 33.79
C LEU A 266 -12.09 17.72 33.98
N THR A 267 -13.11 17.48 34.80
CA THR A 267 -13.78 16.18 34.88
C THR A 267 -15.00 16.24 33.97
N ILE A 268 -15.01 15.39 32.95
CA ILE A 268 -15.97 15.46 31.85
C ILE A 268 -16.78 14.18 31.86
N THR A 269 -18.08 14.30 32.12
CA THR A 269 -19.01 13.17 32.04
C THR A 269 -19.49 13.05 30.60
N VAL A 270 -19.20 11.91 29.98
CA VAL A 270 -19.56 11.61 28.58
C VAL A 270 -21.05 11.31 28.51
N PRO A 271 -21.79 11.90 27.55
CA PRO A 271 -23.19 11.56 27.36
C PRO A 271 -23.33 10.11 26.89
N SER A 272 -24.37 9.42 27.34
CA SER A 272 -24.49 7.96 27.17
C SER A 272 -24.55 7.52 25.70
N HIS A 273 -25.09 8.37 24.82
CA HIS A 273 -25.20 8.10 23.39
C HIS A 273 -23.84 8.02 22.69
N ARG A 274 -22.88 8.87 23.07
CA ARG A 274 -21.50 8.82 22.54
C ARG A 274 -20.74 7.64 23.14
N PHE A 275 -20.87 7.42 24.45
CA PHE A 275 -20.21 6.30 25.12
C PHE A 275 -20.49 4.93 24.47
N GLN A 276 -21.70 4.72 23.97
CA GLN A 276 -22.13 3.46 23.35
C GLN A 276 -21.62 3.27 21.91
N GLU A 277 -21.23 4.34 21.22
CA GLU A 277 -20.63 4.32 19.88
C GLU A 277 -19.14 3.95 19.92
N PHE A 278 -18.58 3.77 21.13
CA PHE A 278 -17.18 3.45 21.35
C PHE A 278 -16.21 4.50 20.77
N ASP A 279 -16.59 5.78 20.75
CA ASP A 279 -15.78 6.87 20.19
C ASP A 279 -14.97 7.62 21.25
N LEU A 280 -15.51 7.83 22.47
CA LEU A 280 -14.90 8.67 23.51
C LEU A 280 -14.45 7.86 24.74
N PHE A 281 -13.16 7.51 24.79
CA PHE A 281 -12.55 6.74 25.87
C PHE A 281 -11.38 7.42 26.57
N LEU A 282 -10.66 8.27 25.84
CA LEU A 282 -9.43 8.91 26.24
C LEU A 282 -9.61 10.42 26.34
N ASP A 283 -8.67 11.07 27.03
CA ASP A 283 -8.60 12.53 27.09
C ASP A 283 -8.34 13.14 25.70
N LEU A 284 -7.62 12.43 24.82
CA LEU A 284 -7.38 12.81 23.43
C LEU A 284 -8.67 12.92 22.61
N ASP A 285 -9.64 12.06 22.83
CA ASP A 285 -10.89 12.07 22.05
C ASP A 285 -11.72 13.33 22.38
N ILE A 286 -11.66 13.78 23.64
CA ILE A 286 -12.24 15.07 24.04
C ILE A 286 -11.46 16.25 23.45
N ILE A 287 -10.12 16.15 23.39
CA ILE A 287 -9.29 17.18 22.77
C ILE A 287 -9.61 17.31 21.27
N GLU A 288 -9.90 16.20 20.59
CA GLU A 288 -10.37 16.20 19.20
C GLU A 288 -11.69 16.98 19.08
N GLU A 289 -12.69 16.72 19.94
CA GLU A 289 -13.96 17.45 19.91
C GLU A 289 -13.77 18.97 20.13
N ILE A 290 -12.89 19.35 21.05
CA ILE A 290 -12.51 20.76 21.26
C ILE A 290 -11.87 21.32 19.99
N GLY A 291 -10.89 20.63 19.42
CA GLY A 291 -10.20 21.07 18.20
C GLY A 291 -11.12 21.19 16.99
N ARG A 292 -12.04 20.24 16.82
CA ARG A 292 -13.04 20.19 15.74
C ARG A 292 -13.99 21.38 15.79
N LEU A 293 -14.56 21.67 16.96
CA LEU A 293 -15.50 22.79 17.12
C LEU A 293 -14.83 24.15 17.15
N VAL A 294 -13.60 24.24 17.68
CA VAL A 294 -12.77 25.44 17.52
C VAL A 294 -12.40 25.65 16.05
N GLY A 295 -12.33 24.59 15.25
CA GLY A 295 -11.95 24.60 13.85
C GLY A 295 -10.43 24.55 13.67
N PHE A 296 -9.93 23.50 13.00
CA PHE A 296 -8.49 23.28 12.82
C PHE A 296 -7.77 24.43 12.09
N ASN A 297 -8.47 25.22 11.28
CA ASN A 297 -7.92 26.38 10.57
C ASN A 297 -7.50 27.54 11.49
N ASN A 298 -7.95 27.54 12.76
CA ASN A 298 -7.59 28.59 13.71
C ASN A 298 -6.22 28.35 14.39
N PHE A 299 -5.67 27.14 14.24
CA PHE A 299 -4.37 26.76 14.81
C PHE A 299 -3.22 27.20 13.90
N ILE A 300 -2.05 27.40 14.51
CA ILE A 300 -0.88 27.89 13.81
C ILE A 300 -0.15 26.73 13.16
N ASP A 301 0.04 26.81 11.84
CA ASP A 301 0.88 25.91 11.07
C ASP A 301 2.36 26.28 11.25
N ASP A 302 2.99 25.77 12.31
CA ASP A 302 4.43 25.94 12.54
C ASP A 302 5.21 24.64 12.22
N VAL A 303 6.30 24.79 11.47
CA VAL A 303 7.16 23.65 11.12
C VAL A 303 8.12 23.41 12.29
N PRO A 304 8.16 22.21 12.89
CA PRO A 304 9.06 21.95 14.01
C PRO A 304 10.52 22.17 13.57
N LEU A 305 11.27 22.94 14.36
CA LEU A 305 12.69 23.24 14.14
C LEU A 305 13.55 21.98 14.29
N ASN A 306 13.59 21.14 13.25
CA ASN A 306 14.33 19.90 13.25
C ASN A 306 15.80 20.17 12.85
N LYS A 307 16.66 20.48 13.83
CA LYS A 307 18.07 20.87 13.62
C LYS A 307 19.03 19.75 13.16
N LYS A 308 18.53 18.56 12.80
CA LYS A 308 19.40 17.44 12.43
C LYS A 308 19.61 17.38 10.91
N ASN A 309 20.82 17.70 10.46
CA ASN A 309 21.29 17.44 9.10
C ASN A 309 21.38 15.92 8.86
N ARG A 310 20.29 15.32 8.39
CA ARG A 310 20.28 13.90 8.00
C ARG A 310 20.97 13.76 6.64
N LYS A 311 22.08 13.02 6.61
CA LYS A 311 22.71 12.60 5.34
C LYS A 311 22.00 11.37 4.80
N LEU A 312 22.03 11.20 3.48
CA LEU A 312 21.60 9.96 2.84
C LEU A 312 22.48 8.80 3.34
N SER A 313 21.87 7.62 3.50
CA SER A 313 22.63 6.42 3.81
C SER A 313 23.59 6.09 2.65
N GLN A 314 24.73 5.46 2.95
CA GLN A 314 25.67 5.02 1.91
C GLN A 314 25.01 4.08 0.90
N ARG A 315 24.05 3.25 1.35
CA ARG A 315 23.21 2.41 0.51
C ARG A 315 22.36 3.20 -0.48
N GLU A 316 21.72 4.28 -0.02
CA GLU A 316 20.88 5.11 -0.88
C GLU A 316 21.73 5.85 -1.93
N VAL A 317 22.89 6.37 -1.54
CA VAL A 317 23.86 6.95 -2.48
C VAL A 317 24.31 5.92 -3.51
N PHE A 318 24.60 4.70 -3.07
CA PHE A 318 24.98 3.58 -3.93
C PHE A 318 23.90 3.25 -4.97
N ILE A 319 22.64 3.10 -4.54
CA ILE A 319 21.51 2.81 -5.44
C ILE A 319 21.29 3.96 -6.43
N ARG A 320 21.37 5.23 -5.98
CA ARG A 320 21.25 6.40 -6.87
C ARG A 320 22.34 6.42 -7.94
N ASN A 321 23.57 6.05 -7.59
CA ASN A 321 24.68 5.97 -8.54
C ASN A 321 24.48 4.85 -9.57
N ILE A 322 23.92 3.70 -9.18
CA ILE A 322 23.52 2.63 -10.11
C ILE A 322 22.51 3.18 -11.12
N ARG A 323 21.41 3.75 -10.62
CA ARG A 323 20.33 4.30 -11.47
C ARG A 323 20.85 5.38 -12.41
N ALA A 324 21.66 6.30 -11.90
CA ALA A 324 22.28 7.34 -12.72
C ALA A 324 23.19 6.76 -13.82
N SER A 325 23.95 5.72 -13.49
CA SER A 325 24.84 5.06 -14.46
C SER A 325 24.07 4.38 -15.59
N LEU A 326 22.99 3.66 -15.28
CA LEU A 326 22.15 3.00 -16.30
C LEU A 326 21.42 4.01 -17.18
N LYS A 327 20.92 5.11 -16.61
CA LYS A 327 20.33 6.21 -17.38
C LYS A 327 21.33 6.87 -18.33
N GLN A 328 22.57 7.07 -17.88
CA GLN A 328 23.64 7.61 -18.73
C GLN A 328 24.04 6.67 -19.86
N LEU A 329 23.78 5.37 -19.73
CA LEU A 329 23.97 4.38 -20.79
C LEU A 329 22.80 4.32 -21.77
N GLY A 330 21.80 5.19 -21.62
CA GLY A 330 20.64 5.28 -22.50
C GLY A 330 19.44 4.42 -22.08
N LEU A 331 19.51 3.76 -20.93
CA LEU A 331 18.41 2.89 -20.47
C LEU A 331 17.32 3.68 -19.75
N THR A 332 16.07 3.29 -19.98
CA THR A 332 14.90 3.89 -19.32
C THR A 332 14.53 3.14 -18.04
N GLU A 333 14.38 3.85 -16.93
CA GLU A 333 13.89 3.23 -15.68
C GLU A 333 12.38 2.95 -15.80
N VAL A 334 11.97 1.73 -15.47
CA VAL A 334 10.56 1.32 -15.45
C VAL A 334 10.18 0.81 -14.05
N ILE A 335 8.90 0.95 -13.70
CA ILE A 335 8.33 0.44 -12.45
C ILE A 335 7.20 -0.51 -12.82
N THR A 336 7.33 -1.78 -12.44
CA THR A 336 6.33 -2.81 -12.74
C THR A 336 5.64 -3.29 -11.47
N ASN A 337 4.45 -3.89 -11.62
CA ASN A 337 3.72 -4.43 -10.49
C ASN A 337 4.51 -5.58 -9.84
N SER A 338 4.65 -5.54 -8.51
CA SER A 338 5.24 -6.64 -7.73
C SER A 338 4.43 -7.94 -7.83
N LEU A 339 3.16 -7.83 -8.21
CA LEU A 339 2.25 -8.95 -8.43
C LEU A 339 2.21 -9.34 -9.90
N ILE A 340 2.28 -10.64 -10.14
CA ILE A 340 2.31 -11.30 -11.44
C ILE A 340 1.29 -12.44 -11.50
N LYS A 341 0.95 -12.83 -12.73
CA LYS A 341 0.22 -14.05 -13.01
C LYS A 341 1.01 -15.25 -12.47
N LEU A 342 0.29 -16.20 -11.88
CA LEU A 342 0.85 -17.43 -11.35
C LEU A 342 1.78 -18.10 -12.38
N ASP A 343 3.03 -18.33 -11.99
CA ASP A 343 3.99 -19.10 -12.78
C ASP A 343 4.00 -20.54 -12.27
N ASN A 344 3.46 -21.48 -13.05
CA ASN A 344 3.43 -22.89 -12.65
C ASN A 344 4.82 -23.55 -12.68
N LYS A 345 5.80 -22.94 -13.36
CA LYS A 345 7.15 -23.52 -13.51
C LYS A 345 8.02 -23.23 -12.29
N ASN A 346 7.81 -22.09 -11.65
CA ASN A 346 8.61 -21.64 -10.51
C ASN A 346 7.70 -21.42 -9.30
N PRO A 347 8.05 -21.90 -8.10
CA PRO A 347 7.21 -21.67 -6.93
C PRO A 347 7.13 -20.17 -6.63
N THR A 348 5.91 -19.62 -6.61
CA THR A 348 5.62 -18.21 -6.28
C THR A 348 4.74 -18.11 -5.03
N LEU A 349 4.82 -17.00 -4.29
CA LEU A 349 3.92 -16.74 -3.16
C LEU A 349 2.59 -16.17 -3.66
N GLN A 350 1.48 -16.87 -3.40
CA GLN A 350 0.16 -16.48 -3.87
C GLN A 350 -0.60 -15.67 -2.82
N LEU A 351 -1.37 -14.66 -3.26
CA LEU A 351 -2.32 -13.94 -2.43
C LEU A 351 -3.56 -14.80 -2.18
N THR A 352 -4.13 -14.73 -0.97
CA THR A 352 -5.38 -15.42 -0.62
C THR A 352 -6.61 -14.73 -1.23
N ASN A 353 -6.55 -13.41 -1.40
CA ASN A 353 -7.63 -12.56 -1.90
C ASN A 353 -7.17 -11.63 -3.04
N PRO A 354 -6.67 -12.17 -4.17
CA PRO A 354 -6.20 -11.35 -5.28
C PRO A 354 -7.37 -10.61 -5.96
N LEU A 355 -7.10 -9.40 -6.46
CA LEU A 355 -8.10 -8.62 -7.23
C LEU A 355 -8.52 -9.33 -8.52
N ASN A 356 -7.57 -10.00 -9.20
CA ASN A 356 -7.83 -10.82 -10.38
C ASN A 356 -6.76 -11.93 -10.53
N SER A 357 -6.99 -12.87 -11.45
CA SER A 357 -6.10 -14.02 -11.69
C SER A 357 -4.79 -13.66 -12.42
N GLU A 358 -4.70 -12.46 -13.00
CA GLU A 358 -3.47 -11.98 -13.65
C GLU A 358 -2.49 -11.35 -12.66
N VAL A 359 -2.96 -11.00 -11.47
CA VAL A 359 -2.22 -10.25 -10.45
C VAL A 359 -2.39 -10.97 -9.10
N CYS A 360 -2.00 -12.25 -9.07
CA CYS A 360 -2.32 -13.15 -7.96
C CYS A 360 -1.10 -13.67 -7.16
N SER A 361 0.12 -13.45 -7.64
CA SER A 361 1.33 -13.99 -7.01
C SER A 361 2.47 -12.98 -6.99
N LEU A 362 3.36 -13.05 -6.00
CA LEU A 362 4.53 -12.17 -5.90
C LEU A 362 5.63 -12.59 -6.88
N ARG A 363 6.25 -11.61 -7.53
CA ARG A 363 7.35 -11.83 -8.48
C ARG A 363 8.60 -12.39 -7.82
N THR A 364 9.20 -13.40 -8.47
CA THR A 364 10.48 -14.00 -8.09
C THR A 364 11.67 -13.40 -8.86
N SER A 365 11.39 -12.73 -9.98
CA SER A 365 12.36 -12.11 -10.88
C SER A 365 11.74 -10.87 -11.53
N LEU A 366 12.53 -9.81 -11.71
CA LEU A 366 12.11 -8.60 -12.42
C LEU A 366 12.00 -8.82 -13.93
N LEU A 367 12.82 -9.72 -14.50
CA LEU A 367 12.92 -9.94 -15.94
C LEU A 367 11.59 -10.31 -16.59
N THR A 368 10.77 -11.09 -15.90
CA THR A 368 9.45 -11.50 -16.41
C THR A 368 8.55 -10.32 -16.73
N ASN A 369 8.51 -9.32 -15.85
CA ASN A 369 7.74 -8.11 -16.06
C ASN A 369 8.39 -7.19 -17.08
N MET A 370 9.72 -7.10 -17.08
CA MET A 370 10.43 -6.32 -18.07
C MET A 370 10.14 -6.78 -19.50
N LEU A 371 10.12 -8.09 -19.75
CA LEU A 371 9.75 -8.63 -21.05
C LEU A 371 8.30 -8.30 -21.44
N ARG A 372 7.38 -8.26 -20.46
CA ARG A 372 6.01 -7.79 -20.71
C ARG A 372 5.98 -6.31 -21.09
N VAL A 373 6.80 -5.47 -20.46
CA VAL A 373 6.92 -4.05 -20.79
C VAL A 373 7.48 -3.87 -22.21
N CYS A 374 8.54 -4.61 -22.57
CA CYS A 374 9.09 -4.56 -23.94
C CYS A 374 8.02 -4.98 -24.96
N ASN A 375 7.29 -6.06 -24.71
CA ASN A 375 6.22 -6.54 -25.59
C ASN A 375 5.04 -5.55 -25.68
N TYR A 376 4.66 -4.93 -24.56
CA TYR A 376 3.62 -3.92 -24.52
C TYR A 376 3.99 -2.70 -25.40
N ASN A 377 5.24 -2.25 -25.34
CA ASN A 377 5.71 -1.13 -26.17
C ASN A 377 5.76 -1.50 -27.65
N LEU A 378 6.23 -2.70 -27.99
CA LEU A 378 6.23 -3.19 -29.37
C LEU A 378 4.82 -3.26 -29.96
N ASN A 379 3.83 -3.72 -29.18
CA ASN A 379 2.43 -3.77 -29.60
C ASN A 379 1.79 -2.38 -29.80
N LYS A 380 2.53 -1.31 -29.51
CA LYS A 380 2.13 0.09 -29.74
C LYS A 380 2.94 0.74 -30.86
N ASP A 381 3.56 -0.08 -31.72
CA ASP A 381 4.39 0.34 -32.86
C ASP A 381 5.60 1.21 -32.47
N ASN A 382 6.01 1.16 -31.20
CA ASN A 382 7.25 1.80 -30.74
C ASN A 382 8.45 0.90 -31.01
N HIS A 383 9.64 1.50 -31.05
CA HIS A 383 10.89 0.76 -30.97
C HIS A 383 10.99 -0.03 -29.67
N ILE A 384 11.82 -1.08 -29.67
CA ILE A 384 12.03 -1.89 -28.47
C ILE A 384 12.60 -1.00 -27.37
N LEU A 385 11.87 -0.93 -26.27
CA LEU A 385 12.30 -0.19 -25.11
C LEU A 385 13.47 -0.90 -24.42
N GLU A 386 14.63 -0.27 -24.43
CA GLU A 386 15.77 -0.65 -23.61
C GLU A 386 15.58 -0.04 -22.22
N CYS A 387 15.36 -0.90 -21.23
CA CYS A 387 14.94 -0.47 -19.90
C CYS A 387 15.65 -1.21 -18.79
N PHE A 388 15.53 -0.67 -17.58
CA PHE A 388 15.96 -1.29 -16.34
C PHE A 388 14.94 -1.05 -15.24
N GLU A 389 14.89 -1.93 -14.25
CA GLU A 389 14.07 -1.78 -13.06
C GLU A 389 14.92 -2.08 -11.82
N PHE A 390 14.78 -1.24 -10.80
CA PHE A 390 15.20 -1.55 -9.43
C PHE A 390 13.96 -1.87 -8.62
N GLY A 391 13.90 -3.08 -8.07
CA GLY A 391 12.72 -3.54 -7.38
C GLY A 391 12.97 -4.75 -6.50
N ARG A 392 12.04 -4.97 -5.58
CA ARG A 392 12.10 -6.11 -4.68
C ARG A 392 11.55 -7.37 -5.33
N VAL A 393 12.21 -8.50 -5.09
CA VAL A 393 11.78 -9.84 -5.52
C VAL A 393 11.66 -10.76 -4.31
N PHE A 394 10.80 -11.77 -4.44
CA PHE A 394 10.37 -12.60 -3.32
C PHE A 394 10.70 -14.07 -3.58
N ASN A 395 11.38 -14.71 -2.62
CA ASN A 395 11.67 -16.13 -2.68
C ASN A 395 10.63 -16.91 -1.88
N SER A 396 9.84 -17.73 -2.57
CA SER A 396 8.78 -18.56 -1.99
C SER A 396 9.26 -19.65 -1.05
N LYS A 397 10.45 -20.24 -1.30
CA LYS A 397 10.98 -21.33 -0.48
C LYS A 397 11.53 -20.84 0.85
N LEU A 398 12.16 -19.67 0.85
CA LEU A 398 12.83 -19.12 2.03
C LEU A 398 12.01 -18.04 2.73
N PHE A 399 10.89 -17.60 2.13
CA PHE A 399 10.13 -16.41 2.54
C PHE A 399 11.03 -15.19 2.77
N LYS A 400 12.04 -15.04 1.90
CA LYS A 400 13.01 -13.95 1.93
C LYS A 400 12.77 -13.02 0.76
N GLU A 401 12.90 -11.74 1.04
CA GLU A 401 12.89 -10.68 0.05
C GLU A 401 14.30 -10.10 -0.11
N HIS A 402 14.61 -9.60 -1.30
CA HIS A 402 15.85 -8.86 -1.54
C HIS A 402 15.67 -7.85 -2.67
N ASP A 403 16.50 -6.82 -2.66
CA ASP A 403 16.53 -5.83 -3.72
C ASP A 403 17.27 -6.38 -4.94
N SER A 404 16.62 -6.33 -6.09
CA SER A 404 17.14 -6.78 -7.38
C SER A 404 17.19 -5.62 -8.37
N LEU A 405 18.14 -5.70 -9.29
CA LEU A 405 18.28 -4.78 -10.41
C LEU A 405 18.31 -5.61 -11.68
N ALA A 406 17.37 -5.35 -12.58
CA ALA A 406 17.33 -6.02 -13.88
C ALA A 406 17.33 -5.02 -15.02
N ALA A 407 17.87 -5.42 -16.17
CA ALA A 407 17.78 -4.66 -17.40
C ALA A 407 17.61 -5.54 -18.63
N VAL A 408 17.02 -4.99 -19.69
CA VAL A 408 16.88 -5.59 -21.02
C VAL A 408 17.41 -4.60 -22.06
N ILE A 409 18.31 -5.07 -22.93
CA ILE A 409 19.09 -4.28 -23.89
C ILE A 409 19.23 -5.00 -25.25
N GLY A 410 19.58 -4.26 -26.31
CA GLY A 410 19.86 -4.82 -27.65
C GLY A 410 18.69 -4.76 -28.62
N GLY A 411 17.59 -4.13 -28.21
CA GLY A 411 16.40 -3.99 -29.04
C GLY A 411 16.58 -3.02 -30.21
N ASN A 412 17.47 -2.03 -30.05
CA ASN A 412 17.70 -1.00 -31.07
C ASN A 412 18.95 -1.30 -31.90
N LEU A 413 18.93 -0.87 -33.15
CA LEU A 413 20.11 -0.94 -34.01
C LEU A 413 21.09 0.18 -33.62
N LEU A 414 22.35 -0.19 -33.44
CA LEU A 414 23.44 0.70 -33.14
C LEU A 414 24.15 1.14 -34.40
N LYS A 415 24.68 2.36 -34.35
CA LYS A 415 25.47 2.95 -35.43
C LYS A 415 26.75 3.52 -34.81
N SER A 416 27.90 2.95 -35.13
CA SER A 416 29.19 3.37 -34.53
C SER A 416 29.59 4.75 -35.03
N ASN A 417 29.53 4.99 -36.35
CA ASN A 417 29.71 6.29 -36.98
C ASN A 417 28.54 6.65 -37.89
N TRP A 418 28.36 7.95 -38.15
CA TRP A 418 27.33 8.44 -39.08
C TRP A 418 27.38 7.81 -40.49
N LYS A 419 28.52 7.24 -40.89
CA LYS A 419 28.70 6.55 -42.18
C LYS A 419 28.34 5.06 -42.15
N ASP A 420 28.37 4.43 -40.98
CA ASP A 420 28.25 2.97 -40.88
C ASP A 420 26.80 2.53 -41.06
N SER A 421 26.59 1.32 -41.56
CA SER A 421 25.25 0.72 -41.55
C SER A 421 24.82 0.39 -40.12
N PRO A 422 23.54 0.61 -39.76
CA PRO A 422 23.03 0.21 -38.46
C PRO A 422 23.14 -1.31 -38.26
N ARG A 423 23.58 -1.75 -37.09
CA ARG A 423 23.78 -3.17 -36.74
C ARG A 423 23.21 -3.50 -35.37
N GLN A 424 22.95 -4.78 -35.12
CA GLN A 424 22.51 -5.23 -33.79
C GLN A 424 23.64 -5.17 -32.77
N LEU A 425 23.26 -4.99 -31.51
CA LEU A 425 24.14 -5.12 -30.36
C LEU A 425 24.69 -6.56 -30.29
N THR A 426 25.99 -6.70 -30.07
CA THR A 426 26.64 -8.01 -29.88
C THR A 426 26.70 -8.39 -28.40
N TRP A 427 26.92 -9.68 -28.11
CA TRP A 427 27.10 -10.17 -26.74
C TRP A 427 28.20 -9.43 -25.97
N SER A 428 29.34 -9.18 -26.62
CA SER A 428 30.49 -8.52 -26.01
C SER A 428 30.20 -7.05 -25.67
N GLU A 429 29.42 -6.36 -26.50
CA GLU A 429 29.02 -4.97 -26.24
C GLU A 429 27.97 -4.89 -25.14
N ALA A 430 26.98 -5.79 -25.16
CA ALA A 430 25.99 -5.93 -24.10
C ALA A 430 26.66 -6.23 -22.75
N LYS A 431 27.67 -7.10 -22.75
CA LYS A 431 28.54 -7.35 -21.59
C LYS A 431 29.26 -6.06 -21.18
N GLY A 432 29.86 -5.33 -22.12
CA GLY A 432 30.56 -4.08 -21.88
C GLY A 432 29.72 -3.03 -21.14
N ILE A 433 28.43 -2.89 -21.49
CA ILE A 433 27.48 -1.99 -20.80
C ILE A 433 27.41 -2.34 -19.30
N ILE A 434 27.27 -3.63 -18.97
CA ILE A 434 27.23 -4.12 -17.58
C ILE A 434 28.57 -3.89 -16.89
N GLU A 435 29.69 -4.14 -17.58
CA GLU A 435 31.03 -3.92 -17.03
C GLU A 435 31.27 -2.44 -16.72
N ILE A 436 30.77 -1.51 -17.54
CA ILE A 436 30.82 -0.06 -17.29
C ILE A 436 29.98 0.29 -16.06
N CYS A 437 28.78 -0.27 -15.90
CA CYS A 437 27.99 -0.12 -14.68
C CYS A 437 28.80 -0.57 -13.47
N PHE A 438 29.41 -1.76 -13.49
CA PHE A 438 30.19 -2.28 -12.37
C PHE A 438 31.44 -1.44 -12.08
N LYS A 439 32.18 -0.97 -13.10
CA LYS A 439 33.34 -0.08 -12.91
C LYS A 439 32.97 1.21 -12.19
N ARG A 440 31.79 1.78 -12.49
CA ARG A 440 31.28 2.97 -11.79
C ARG A 440 30.81 2.68 -10.36
N LEU A 441 30.47 1.42 -10.07
CA LEU A 441 30.12 0.97 -8.72
C LEU A 441 31.32 0.59 -7.87
N HIS A 442 32.41 0.15 -8.51
CA HIS A 442 33.67 -0.21 -7.88
C HIS A 442 34.85 -0.01 -8.87
N PRO A 443 35.77 0.95 -8.66
CA PRO A 443 36.85 1.25 -9.61
C PRO A 443 37.93 0.15 -9.71
N VAL A 444 37.93 -0.87 -8.84
CA VAL A 444 38.93 -1.96 -8.87
C VAL A 444 38.46 -3.17 -9.68
N ARG A 445 39.04 -3.28 -10.90
CA ARG A 445 39.34 -4.43 -11.80
C ARG A 445 38.35 -5.63 -11.96
N ASN A 446 37.95 -5.83 -13.22
CA ASN A 446 37.71 -7.08 -14.00
C ASN A 446 36.67 -8.16 -13.56
N THR A 447 35.40 -7.90 -13.88
CA THR A 447 34.39 -8.70 -14.63
C THR A 447 34.44 -10.25 -14.57
N VAL A 448 33.43 -10.83 -13.91
CA VAL A 448 32.30 -11.66 -14.40
C VAL A 448 31.39 -11.86 -13.16
N ILE A 449 30.14 -12.30 -13.34
CA ILE A 449 29.02 -12.40 -12.39
C ILE A 449 29.25 -13.44 -11.25
N LYS A 450 30.50 -13.58 -10.82
CA LYS A 450 30.92 -14.13 -9.54
C LYS A 450 32.00 -13.21 -8.98
N TYR A 451 31.70 -12.51 -7.89
CA TYR A 451 32.71 -11.75 -7.16
C TYR A 451 33.31 -12.67 -6.09
N HIS A 452 34.61 -12.98 -6.19
CA HIS A 452 35.31 -13.93 -5.31
C HIS A 452 34.50 -15.22 -5.05
N THR A 453 34.07 -15.92 -6.11
CA THR A 453 33.26 -17.17 -6.09
C THR A 453 31.78 -17.06 -5.72
N LYS A 454 31.28 -15.92 -5.22
CA LYS A 454 29.86 -15.73 -4.87
C LYS A 454 29.02 -15.26 -6.06
N GLU A 455 27.92 -15.96 -6.35
CA GLU A 455 26.96 -15.61 -7.40
C GLU A 455 26.13 -14.39 -7.01
N ILE A 456 26.26 -13.31 -7.79
CA ILE A 456 25.60 -12.02 -7.58
C ILE A 456 24.41 -11.79 -8.52
N GLY A 457 24.20 -12.63 -9.53
CA GLY A 457 23.11 -12.50 -10.49
C GLY A 457 23.31 -13.34 -11.74
N CYS A 458 22.67 -12.95 -12.84
CA CYS A 458 22.83 -13.56 -14.15
C CYS A 458 22.89 -12.50 -15.27
N PHE A 459 23.55 -12.85 -16.37
CA PHE A 459 23.50 -12.14 -17.65
C PHE A 459 23.29 -13.18 -18.74
N ILE A 460 22.27 -12.97 -19.55
CA ILE A 460 21.77 -13.96 -20.50
C ILE A 460 21.46 -13.30 -21.84
N GLN A 461 21.71 -14.04 -22.92
CA GLN A 461 21.08 -13.77 -24.20
C GLN A 461 19.74 -14.49 -24.18
N LEU A 462 18.66 -13.78 -24.50
CA LEU A 462 17.36 -14.41 -24.53
C LEU A 462 17.30 -15.46 -25.62
N HIS A 463 16.63 -16.57 -25.32
CA HIS A 463 16.51 -17.68 -26.26
C HIS A 463 15.86 -17.21 -27.57
N PRO A 464 16.30 -17.67 -28.76
CA PRO A 464 15.79 -17.20 -30.05
C PRO A 464 14.26 -17.23 -30.18
N ASN A 465 13.59 -18.23 -29.59
CA ASN A 465 12.11 -18.31 -29.57
C ASN A 465 11.44 -17.13 -28.86
N ILE A 466 12.05 -16.57 -27.82
CA ILE A 466 11.56 -15.36 -27.15
C ILE A 466 11.84 -14.17 -28.07
N CYS A 467 13.06 -14.08 -28.61
CA CYS A 467 13.50 -13.00 -29.51
C CYS A 467 12.71 -12.91 -30.82
N LYS A 468 12.10 -14.01 -31.31
CA LYS A 468 11.25 -14.01 -32.52
C LYS A 468 10.17 -12.95 -32.47
N ASN A 469 9.57 -12.71 -31.31
CA ASN A 469 8.53 -11.70 -31.13
C ASN A 469 9.07 -10.26 -31.22
N PHE A 470 10.37 -10.09 -31.00
CA PHE A 470 11.05 -8.79 -30.98
C PHE A 470 11.83 -8.52 -32.28
N GLY A 471 12.12 -9.55 -33.09
CA GLY A 471 12.86 -9.40 -34.36
C GLY A 471 14.37 -9.14 -34.21
N ASN A 472 14.85 -8.85 -33.00
CA ASN A 472 16.25 -8.56 -32.68
C ASN A 472 16.78 -9.43 -31.54
N ASN A 473 18.10 -9.58 -31.47
CA ASN A 473 18.77 -10.23 -30.34
C ASN A 473 18.66 -9.37 -29.09
N LEU A 474 18.03 -9.91 -28.05
CA LEU A 474 17.90 -9.26 -26.76
C LEU A 474 18.81 -9.89 -25.72
N TYR A 475 19.39 -9.03 -24.90
CA TYR A 475 20.21 -9.41 -23.77
C TYR A 475 19.59 -8.88 -22.50
N ALA A 476 19.70 -9.64 -21.42
CA ALA A 476 19.12 -9.26 -20.16
C ALA A 476 20.05 -9.64 -19.00
N PHE A 477 20.01 -8.85 -17.94
CA PHE A 477 20.68 -9.20 -16.69
C PHE A 477 19.76 -8.99 -15.51
N GLU A 478 20.00 -9.74 -14.45
CA GLU A 478 19.39 -9.52 -13.14
C GLU A 478 20.44 -9.70 -12.05
N LEU A 479 20.55 -8.73 -11.16
CA LEU A 479 21.59 -8.62 -10.14
C LEU A 479 20.98 -8.44 -8.76
N ASN A 480 21.45 -9.22 -7.79
CA ASN A 480 21.07 -9.07 -6.39
C ASN A 480 21.87 -7.93 -5.74
N ILE A 481 21.20 -6.81 -5.50
CA ILE A 481 21.82 -5.60 -4.98
C ILE A 481 22.25 -5.74 -3.51
N ASP A 482 21.52 -6.52 -2.72
CA ASP A 482 21.91 -6.79 -1.33
C ASP A 482 23.26 -7.49 -1.23
N LYS A 483 23.49 -8.51 -2.07
CA LYS A 483 24.77 -9.20 -2.16
C LYS A 483 25.88 -8.26 -2.62
N ILE A 484 25.64 -7.44 -3.64
CA ILE A 484 26.64 -6.49 -4.16
C ILE A 484 26.98 -5.43 -3.10
N TYR A 485 25.98 -4.91 -2.40
CA TYR A 485 26.21 -3.93 -1.34
C TYR A 485 26.98 -4.53 -0.16
N ALA A 486 26.70 -5.77 0.23
CA ALA A 486 27.47 -6.47 1.26
C ALA A 486 28.95 -6.62 0.88
N LEU A 487 29.25 -6.98 -0.38
CA LEU A 487 30.63 -7.11 -0.88
C LEU A 487 31.40 -5.78 -0.90
N ARG A 488 30.69 -4.66 -1.07
CA ARG A 488 31.27 -3.32 -0.98
C ARG A 488 31.64 -2.94 0.45
N LEU A 489 30.91 -3.45 1.45
CA LEU A 489 31.17 -3.18 2.87
C LEU A 489 32.33 -3.99 3.44
N ASP A 490 32.70 -5.10 2.79
CA ASP A 490 33.84 -5.93 3.22
C ASP A 490 35.13 -5.09 3.23
N ALA A 491 35.76 -4.96 4.40
CA ALA A 491 36.87 -4.03 4.66
C ALA A 491 38.11 -4.23 3.78
N ASN A 492 38.28 -5.43 3.21
CA ASN A 492 39.36 -5.75 2.27
C ASN A 492 39.16 -5.11 0.88
N ASN A 493 37.97 -4.57 0.58
CA ASN A 493 37.62 -3.99 -0.71
C ASN A 493 37.49 -2.47 -0.66
N ASN A 494 38.13 -1.80 0.30
CA ASN A 494 38.03 -0.35 0.41
C ASN A 494 38.63 0.32 -0.85
N PRO A 495 37.83 0.95 -1.73
CA PRO A 495 38.29 1.34 -3.07
C PRO A 495 39.02 2.69 -3.09
N ASN A 496 39.08 3.39 -1.95
CA ASN A 496 39.63 4.73 -1.85
C ASN A 496 41.04 4.71 -1.25
N THR A 497 41.93 3.89 -1.82
CA THR A 497 43.36 4.06 -1.58
C THR A 497 43.91 4.98 -2.65
N PHE A 498 44.51 6.09 -2.23
CA PHE A 498 45.29 6.91 -3.14
C PHE A 498 46.54 6.11 -3.53
N LEU A 499 46.76 5.96 -4.83
CA LEU A 499 47.98 5.39 -5.38
C LEU A 499 48.76 6.54 -6.01
N ASP A 500 50.05 6.65 -5.67
CA ASP A 500 50.95 7.56 -6.37
C ASP A 500 50.95 7.22 -7.87
N TYR A 501 51.13 8.23 -8.71
CA TYR A 501 51.31 8.04 -10.15
C TYR A 501 52.80 8.23 -10.50
N SER A 502 53.29 7.47 -11.47
CA SER A 502 54.67 7.63 -11.91
C SER A 502 54.84 8.91 -12.72
N GLN A 503 55.96 9.61 -12.49
CA GLN A 503 56.43 10.68 -13.37
C GLN A 503 57.25 10.15 -14.57
N TYR A 504 57.55 8.85 -14.59
CA TYR A 504 58.38 8.20 -15.61
C TYR A 504 57.52 7.56 -16.71
N PRO A 505 58.00 7.55 -17.97
CA PRO A 505 57.24 7.00 -19.09
C PRO A 505 57.03 5.49 -18.97
N SER A 506 55.89 5.00 -19.48
CA SER A 506 55.66 3.56 -19.67
C SER A 506 56.31 3.07 -20.96
N VAL A 507 56.83 1.85 -20.94
CA VAL A 507 57.24 1.10 -22.13
C VAL A 507 56.23 -0.01 -22.36
N CYS A 508 55.81 -0.23 -23.61
CA CYS A 508 54.91 -1.33 -23.94
C CYS A 508 55.60 -2.31 -24.90
N LYS A 509 55.24 -3.60 -24.75
CA LYS A 509 55.64 -4.68 -25.64
C LYS A 509 54.49 -5.61 -25.93
N ASP A 510 54.45 -6.13 -27.15
CA ASP A 510 53.35 -6.96 -27.64
C ASP A 510 53.78 -8.43 -27.66
N ILE A 511 52.88 -9.34 -27.30
CA ILE A 511 53.08 -10.79 -27.33
C ILE A 511 52.01 -11.39 -28.23
N SER A 512 52.41 -12.12 -29.27
CA SER A 512 51.48 -12.88 -30.11
C SER A 512 51.54 -14.37 -29.78
N LEU A 513 50.44 -14.90 -29.22
CA LEU A 513 50.32 -16.27 -28.72
C LEU A 513 49.35 -17.08 -29.57
N ILE A 514 49.71 -18.32 -29.92
CA ILE A 514 48.80 -19.28 -30.57
C ILE A 514 48.23 -20.22 -29.51
N ILE A 515 46.96 -20.06 -29.18
CA ILE A 515 46.32 -20.76 -28.06
C ILE A 515 45.14 -21.63 -28.52
N PRO A 516 44.84 -22.75 -27.84
CA PRO A 516 43.64 -23.54 -28.08
C PRO A 516 42.37 -22.73 -27.78
N PHE A 517 41.26 -22.98 -28.50
CA PHE A 517 39.96 -22.33 -28.23
C PHE A 517 39.43 -22.55 -26.80
N ASP A 518 39.71 -23.71 -26.21
CA ASP A 518 39.25 -24.04 -24.86
C ASP A 518 40.04 -23.31 -23.75
N LEU A 519 41.21 -22.74 -24.09
CA LEU A 519 42.04 -22.05 -23.13
C LEU A 519 41.54 -20.62 -22.90
N SER A 520 41.14 -20.32 -21.66
CA SER A 520 40.65 -18.99 -21.31
C SER A 520 41.76 -17.93 -21.34
N ILE A 521 41.60 -16.90 -22.19
CA ILE A 521 42.47 -15.72 -22.21
C ILE A 521 42.54 -15.04 -20.83
N LYS A 522 41.44 -15.08 -20.06
CA LYS A 522 41.43 -14.55 -18.68
C LYS A 522 42.44 -15.26 -17.78
N LEU A 523 42.58 -16.58 -17.92
CA LEU A 523 43.54 -17.37 -17.13
C LEU A 523 44.99 -17.01 -17.48
N ILE A 524 45.26 -16.73 -18.76
CA ILE A 524 46.56 -16.26 -19.24
C ILE A 524 46.89 -14.90 -18.62
N ILE A 525 46.00 -13.92 -18.76
CA ILE A 525 46.18 -12.57 -18.18
C ILE A 525 46.36 -12.64 -16.66
N GLN A 526 45.58 -13.48 -15.98
CA GLN A 526 45.66 -13.64 -14.54
C GLN A 526 46.99 -14.28 -14.13
N THR A 527 47.48 -15.28 -14.87
CA THR A 527 48.82 -15.85 -14.65
C THR A 527 49.92 -14.80 -14.79
N ILE A 528 49.83 -13.90 -15.78
CA ILE A 528 50.80 -12.81 -15.94
C ILE A 528 50.71 -11.83 -14.75
N LYS A 529 49.51 -11.49 -14.29
CA LYS A 529 49.34 -10.59 -13.14
C LYS A 529 49.80 -11.19 -11.83
N ASP A 530 49.62 -12.49 -11.64
CA ASP A 530 50.00 -13.22 -10.43
C ASP A 530 51.51 -13.55 -10.39
N SER A 531 52.23 -13.35 -11.50
CA SER A 531 53.66 -13.66 -11.61
C SER A 531 54.58 -12.72 -10.83
N ASN A 532 54.05 -11.64 -10.23
CA ASN A 532 54.81 -10.64 -9.47
C ASN A 532 56.04 -10.07 -10.21
N ILE A 533 56.01 -10.03 -11.54
CA ILE A 533 57.09 -9.50 -12.35
C ILE A 533 57.26 -8.00 -12.10
N GLN A 534 58.51 -7.59 -11.90
CA GLN A 534 58.85 -6.23 -11.54
C GLN A 534 58.40 -5.23 -12.62
N PHE A 535 57.85 -4.09 -12.19
CA PHE A 535 57.39 -3.00 -13.07
C PHE A 535 56.19 -3.31 -13.98
N LEU A 536 55.54 -4.47 -13.85
CA LEU A 536 54.33 -4.78 -14.62
C LEU A 536 53.17 -3.86 -14.20
N GLU A 537 52.69 -3.01 -15.12
CA GLU A 537 51.60 -2.05 -14.86
C GLU A 537 50.23 -2.64 -15.24
N SER A 538 50.11 -3.11 -16.48
CA SER A 538 48.89 -3.68 -17.03
C SER A 538 49.17 -4.64 -18.19
N VAL A 539 48.18 -5.48 -18.48
CA VAL A 539 48.16 -6.39 -19.63
C VAL A 539 46.80 -6.26 -20.26
N GLU A 540 46.76 -5.98 -21.55
CA GLU A 540 45.55 -5.76 -22.33
C GLU A 540 45.55 -6.67 -23.56
N VAL A 541 44.36 -7.18 -23.91
CA VAL A 541 44.18 -7.85 -25.21
C VAL A 541 43.89 -6.74 -26.20
N PHE A 542 44.69 -6.65 -27.26
CA PHE A 542 44.44 -5.64 -28.31
C PHE A 542 43.98 -6.28 -29.62
N ASP A 543 44.23 -7.57 -29.84
CA ASP A 543 43.78 -8.24 -31.05
C ASP A 543 43.55 -9.75 -30.87
N GLU A 544 42.65 -10.29 -31.69
CA GLU A 544 42.34 -11.71 -31.80
C GLU A 544 42.18 -12.08 -33.28
N TYR A 545 43.11 -12.87 -33.79
CA TYR A 545 43.15 -13.29 -35.18
C TYR A 545 42.67 -14.73 -35.35
N ILE A 546 41.61 -14.88 -36.12
CA ILE A 546 41.11 -16.15 -36.65
C ILE A 546 41.92 -16.45 -37.92
N THR A 547 42.83 -17.43 -37.85
CA THR A 547 43.70 -17.83 -38.98
C THR A 547 43.36 -19.23 -39.49
N GLU A 548 43.98 -19.72 -40.56
CA GLU A 548 43.70 -21.06 -41.11
C GLU A 548 43.91 -22.21 -40.09
N LEU A 549 44.78 -22.01 -39.10
CA LEU A 549 44.99 -22.90 -37.94
C LEU A 549 43.74 -23.06 -37.04
N THR A 550 42.71 -22.25 -37.24
CA THR A 550 41.41 -22.38 -36.55
C THR A 550 40.71 -23.68 -36.88
N SER A 551 40.91 -24.22 -38.08
CA SER A 551 40.48 -25.56 -38.46
C SER A 551 41.11 -26.68 -37.61
N GLN A 552 42.22 -26.40 -36.93
CA GLN A 552 42.94 -27.32 -36.04
C GLN A 552 42.68 -27.03 -34.55
N GLY A 553 41.75 -26.11 -34.23
CA GLY A 553 41.37 -25.80 -32.85
C GLY A 553 42.19 -24.70 -32.17
N TYR A 554 43.01 -23.95 -32.90
CA TYR A 554 43.86 -22.87 -32.37
C TYR A 554 43.50 -21.50 -32.94
N HIS A 555 43.71 -20.43 -32.15
CA HIS A 555 43.58 -19.05 -32.59
C HIS A 555 44.75 -18.20 -32.06
N SER A 556 44.99 -17.06 -32.70
CA SER A 556 46.12 -16.19 -32.34
C SER A 556 45.63 -14.99 -31.54
N VAL A 557 46.13 -14.80 -30.32
CA VAL A 557 45.77 -13.70 -29.43
C VAL A 557 46.98 -12.79 -29.25
N ALA A 558 46.77 -11.49 -29.43
CA ALA A 558 47.79 -10.48 -29.24
C ALA A 558 47.56 -9.71 -27.93
N LEU A 559 48.55 -9.78 -27.05
CA LEU A 559 48.56 -9.10 -25.75
C LEU A 559 49.52 -7.92 -25.80
N ARG A 560 49.13 -6.79 -25.23
CA ARG A 560 50.02 -5.66 -24.96
C ARG A 560 50.33 -5.60 -23.48
N VAL A 561 51.60 -5.64 -23.15
CA VAL A 561 52.11 -5.58 -21.78
C VAL A 561 52.75 -4.22 -21.54
N TYR A 562 52.31 -3.53 -20.50
CA TYR A 562 52.84 -2.23 -20.10
C TYR A 562 53.76 -2.38 -18.88
N TYR A 563 54.93 -1.76 -18.98
CA TYR A 563 55.93 -1.70 -17.91
C TYR A 563 56.17 -0.25 -17.51
N ARG A 564 56.19 0.01 -16.20
CA ARG A 564 56.42 1.34 -15.65
C ARG A 564 57.06 1.24 -14.28
N SER A 565 58.11 2.04 -14.07
CA SER A 565 58.74 2.21 -12.75
C SER A 565 58.27 3.52 -12.11
N MET A 566 58.21 3.55 -10.78
CA MET A 566 57.94 4.77 -10.00
C MET A 566 59.20 5.60 -9.72
N THR A 567 60.39 5.05 -9.97
CA THR A 567 61.66 5.64 -9.52
C THR A 567 62.64 5.95 -10.64
N GLN A 568 62.46 5.39 -11.83
CA GLN A 568 63.41 5.55 -12.94
C GLN A 568 62.76 5.32 -14.31
N THR A 569 63.39 5.84 -15.37
CA THR A 569 63.06 5.47 -16.75
C THR A 569 63.60 4.08 -17.06
N LEU A 570 62.76 3.19 -17.61
CA LEU A 570 63.15 1.84 -17.98
C LEU A 570 63.95 1.83 -19.28
N THR A 571 65.06 1.08 -19.30
CA THR A 571 65.84 0.83 -20.52
C THR A 571 65.25 -0.33 -21.32
N SER A 572 65.46 -0.36 -22.64
CA SER A 572 64.99 -1.47 -23.50
C SER A 572 65.47 -2.83 -23.01
N ALA A 573 66.75 -2.95 -22.67
CA ALA A 573 67.34 -4.20 -22.19
C ALA A 573 66.68 -4.72 -20.90
N GLN A 574 66.31 -3.84 -19.96
CA GLN A 574 65.60 -4.23 -18.74
C GLN A 574 64.20 -4.76 -19.05
N VAL A 575 63.48 -4.10 -19.96
CA VAL A 575 62.15 -4.52 -20.38
C VAL A 575 62.22 -5.84 -21.14
N ASP A 576 63.21 -6.03 -22.02
CA ASP A 576 63.40 -7.25 -22.81
C ASP A 576 63.59 -8.47 -21.92
N ASN A 577 64.40 -8.35 -20.85
CA ASN A 577 64.61 -9.43 -19.89
C ASN A 577 63.30 -9.82 -19.18
N LEU A 578 62.57 -8.85 -18.63
CA LEU A 578 61.29 -9.08 -17.95
C LEU A 578 60.23 -9.64 -18.92
N HIS A 579 60.27 -9.22 -20.18
CA HIS A 579 59.35 -9.69 -21.21
C HIS A 579 59.61 -11.15 -21.59
N ASN A 580 60.88 -11.53 -21.71
CA ASN A 580 61.28 -12.92 -21.96
C ASN A 580 60.94 -13.85 -20.78
N GLU A 581 60.97 -13.34 -19.54
CA GLU A 581 60.48 -14.08 -18.36
C GLU A 581 58.97 -14.37 -18.46
N ILE A 582 58.14 -13.39 -18.87
CA ILE A 582 56.71 -13.64 -19.12
C ILE A 582 56.51 -14.71 -20.18
N ILE A 583 57.23 -14.59 -21.30
CA ILE A 583 57.13 -15.51 -22.43
C ILE A 583 57.48 -16.94 -22.01
N SER A 584 58.63 -17.13 -21.35
CA SER A 584 59.07 -18.45 -20.92
C SER A 584 58.11 -19.09 -19.92
N MET A 585 57.55 -18.29 -18.99
CA MET A 585 56.51 -18.74 -18.08
C MET A 585 55.24 -19.21 -18.80
N LEU A 586 54.77 -18.45 -19.80
CA LEU A 586 53.58 -18.81 -20.56
C LEU A 586 53.77 -20.09 -21.39
N ILE A 587 54.94 -20.22 -22.03
CA ILE A 587 55.31 -21.43 -22.79
C ILE A 587 55.36 -22.64 -21.85
N HIS A 588 56.01 -22.52 -20.69
CA HIS A 588 56.15 -23.65 -19.76
C HIS A 588 54.81 -24.06 -19.13
N LYS A 589 53.96 -23.10 -18.76
CA LYS A 589 52.71 -23.40 -18.02
C LYS A 589 51.58 -23.89 -18.92
N PHE A 590 51.50 -23.39 -20.15
CA PHE A 590 50.37 -23.65 -21.04
C PHE A 590 50.75 -24.37 -22.33
N SER A 591 52.04 -24.68 -22.54
CA SER A 591 52.54 -25.34 -23.76
C SER A 591 52.12 -24.63 -25.06
N ILE A 592 52.13 -23.29 -25.01
CA ILE A 592 51.69 -22.40 -26.10
C ILE A 592 52.84 -22.13 -27.07
N GLN A 593 52.51 -21.98 -28.36
CA GLN A 593 53.48 -21.54 -29.38
C GLN A 593 53.46 -20.02 -29.55
N LEU A 594 54.64 -19.43 -29.71
CA LEU A 594 54.82 -18.00 -29.91
C LEU A 594 54.93 -17.70 -31.41
N ARG A 595 54.15 -16.71 -31.88
CA ARG A 595 54.13 -16.33 -33.30
C ARG A 595 55.16 -15.25 -33.61
N SER A 596 55.25 -14.22 -32.76
CA SER A 596 56.23 -13.14 -32.82
C SER A 596 56.23 -12.33 -31.51
N THR A 597 57.37 -11.71 -31.19
CA THR A 597 57.57 -10.77 -30.07
C THR A 597 57.75 -9.34 -30.56
#